data_AF-A0A833XL94-F1
#
_entry.id   AF-A0A833XL94-F1
#
_cell.length_a   1.000
_cell.length_b   1.000
_cell.length_c   1.000
_cell.angle_alpha   90.00
_cell.angle_beta   90.00
_cell.angle_gamma   90.00
#
_symmetry.space_group_name_H-M   'P 1'
#
loop_
_entity.id
_entity.type
_entity.pdbx_description
1 polymer ?
#
loop_
_entity_poly.entity_id
_entity_poly.type
_entity_poly.pdbx_seq_one_letter_code
_entity_poly.pdbx_strand_id
1 'polypeptide(L)'
;MGVGISFLIGLKAAVMFLFFASLKSFGFTLLSIPFLYASLISLLVSIASHTSINLPMLLGKNSDGSFPIWSIIMFSPYLYFVRAFSALRRLRSGEASYSEVSEGFYVGGWPHSLDKLPPGNPAIIDCTCELPRKLEFSGHAYLCVPTWDTRAPKPSEIESAVQWACRKRAQNRPVFIHCAYGHGRSVAVMCALLVAVGVVEDWKNAERLIRERRPYIRMNALHRKALEEWSKDRLSSPMKNREMDVSSVIMSDPSGSSRSARTAKKSE
;
A
#
# COMPACT_ATOMS: atom_id res chain seq x y z
N MET A 1 8.60 -6.16 20.87
CA MET A 1 7.96 -6.46 19.56
C MET A 1 6.49 -6.11 19.67
N GLY A 2 5.98 -5.23 18.79
CA GLY A 2 4.56 -4.86 18.83
C GLY A 2 3.68 -6.06 18.49
N VAL A 3 2.55 -6.20 19.19
CA VAL A 3 1.57 -7.25 18.93
C VAL A 3 1.00 -7.06 17.52
N GLY A 4 1.24 -8.02 16.62
CA GLY A 4 0.74 -7.97 15.25
C GLY A 4 -0.75 -8.29 15.14
N ILE A 5 -1.36 -7.95 13.99
CA ILE A 5 -2.79 -8.21 13.75
C ILE A 5 -3.16 -9.68 13.95
N SER A 6 -2.29 -10.61 13.55
CA SER A 6 -2.55 -12.05 13.67
C SER A 6 -2.79 -12.44 15.13
N PHE A 7 -1.97 -11.95 16.06
CA PHE A 7 -2.15 -12.25 17.48
C PHE A 7 -3.42 -11.61 18.04
N LEU A 8 -3.68 -10.34 17.75
CA LEU A 8 -4.88 -9.64 18.25
C LEU A 8 -6.17 -10.31 17.78
N ILE A 9 -6.22 -10.71 16.51
CA ILE A 9 -7.36 -11.39 15.93
C ILE A 9 -7.46 -12.84 16.44
N GLY A 10 -6.33 -13.52 16.68
CA GLY A 10 -6.30 -14.83 17.33
C GLY A 10 -6.86 -14.80 18.76
N LEU A 11 -6.49 -13.79 19.56
CA LEU A 11 -7.05 -13.60 20.89
C LEU A 11 -8.56 -13.32 20.83
N LYS A 12 -9.00 -12.47 19.89
CA LYS A 12 -10.44 -12.25 19.63
C LYS A 12 -11.14 -13.58 19.29
N ALA A 13 -10.53 -14.43 18.46
CA ALA A 13 -11.10 -15.73 18.10
C ALA A 13 -11.30 -16.63 19.33
N ALA A 14 -10.32 -16.69 20.22
CA ALA A 14 -10.39 -17.45 21.47
C ALA A 14 -11.50 -16.91 22.41
N VAL A 15 -11.56 -15.59 22.61
CA VAL A 15 -12.62 -14.96 23.43
C VAL A 15 -14.01 -15.26 22.87
N MET A 16 -14.21 -15.12 21.55
CA MET A 16 -15.50 -15.42 20.91
C MET A 16 -15.87 -16.91 21.03
N PHE A 17 -14.88 -17.81 21.00
CA PHE A 17 -15.10 -19.23 21.23
C PHE A 17 -15.54 -19.53 22.66
N LEU A 18 -14.94 -18.87 23.66
CA LEU A 18 -15.34 -19.00 25.06
C LEU A 18 -16.77 -18.50 25.29
N PHE A 19 -17.15 -17.38 24.69
CA PHE A 19 -18.54 -16.90 24.71
C PHE A 19 -19.51 -17.91 24.10
N PHE A 20 -19.15 -18.49 22.95
CA PHE A 20 -19.92 -19.57 22.33
C PHE A 20 -20.09 -20.77 23.28
N ALA A 21 -19.01 -21.28 23.86
CA ALA A 21 -19.02 -22.44 24.74
C ALA A 21 -19.87 -22.18 26.01
N SER A 22 -19.75 -20.99 26.58
CA SER A 22 -20.53 -20.57 27.75
C SER A 22 -22.02 -20.50 27.44
N LEU A 23 -22.42 -19.79 26.37
CA LEU A 23 -23.83 -19.68 25.97
C LEU A 23 -24.45 -21.04 25.65
N LYS A 24 -23.68 -21.91 24.99
CA LYS A 24 -24.12 -23.29 24.70
C LYS A 24 -24.31 -24.09 25.99
N SER A 25 -23.43 -23.95 26.98
CA SER A 25 -23.56 -24.61 28.29
C SER A 25 -24.80 -24.17 29.07
N PHE A 26 -25.27 -22.94 28.88
CA PHE A 26 -26.50 -22.42 29.49
C PHE A 26 -27.77 -22.74 28.67
N GLY A 27 -27.66 -23.51 27.59
CA GLY A 27 -28.80 -23.91 26.75
C GLY A 27 -29.18 -22.91 25.64
N PHE A 28 -28.47 -21.78 25.49
CA PHE A 28 -28.74 -20.76 24.47
C PHE A 28 -28.13 -21.10 23.10
N THR A 29 -28.51 -22.27 22.54
CA THR A 29 -27.87 -22.80 21.33
C THR A 29 -27.96 -21.86 20.13
N LEU A 30 -29.15 -21.32 19.82
CA LEU A 30 -29.33 -20.43 18.66
C LEU A 30 -28.54 -19.12 18.79
N LEU A 31 -28.52 -18.54 19.99
CA LEU A 31 -27.78 -17.29 20.28
C LEU A 31 -26.26 -17.50 20.23
N SER A 32 -25.78 -18.73 20.44
CA SER A 32 -24.35 -19.05 20.43
C SER A 32 -23.74 -19.12 19.01
N ILE A 33 -24.53 -19.40 17.97
CA ILE A 33 -24.06 -19.63 16.59
C ILE A 33 -23.26 -18.44 16.01
N PRO A 34 -23.70 -17.17 16.14
CA PRO A 34 -22.94 -16.02 15.65
C PRO A 34 -21.55 -15.89 16.29
N PHE A 35 -21.38 -16.30 17.55
CA PHE A 35 -20.09 -16.27 18.24
C PHE A 35 -19.14 -17.33 17.70
N LEU A 36 -19.65 -18.54 17.41
CA LEU A 36 -18.85 -19.57 16.74
C LEU A 36 -18.43 -19.10 15.34
N TYR A 37 -19.36 -18.55 14.58
CA TYR A 37 -19.08 -18.01 13.25
C TYR A 37 -18.00 -16.91 13.29
N ALA A 38 -18.16 -15.92 14.18
CA ALA A 38 -17.19 -14.85 14.37
C ALA A 38 -15.82 -15.37 14.84
N SER A 39 -15.80 -16.43 15.67
CA SER A 39 -14.57 -17.09 16.12
C SER A 39 -13.83 -17.76 14.97
N LEU A 40 -14.52 -18.60 14.18
CA LEU A 40 -13.92 -19.31 13.04
C LEU A 40 -13.36 -18.35 11.99
N ILE A 41 -14.11 -17.31 11.65
CA ILE A 41 -13.64 -16.28 10.72
C ILE A 41 -12.44 -15.51 11.28
N SER A 42 -12.44 -15.18 12.58
CA SER A 42 -11.30 -14.51 13.21
C SER A 42 -10.08 -15.44 13.23
N LEU A 43 -10.23 -16.73 13.50
CA LEU A 43 -9.13 -17.70 13.43
C LEU A 43 -8.53 -17.77 12.01
N LEU A 44 -9.38 -17.85 10.99
CA LEU A 44 -8.94 -17.87 9.59
C LEU A 44 -8.16 -16.60 9.22
N VAL A 45 -8.66 -15.42 9.60
CA VAL A 45 -7.98 -14.14 9.38
C VAL A 45 -6.66 -14.05 10.17
N SER A 46 -6.62 -14.58 11.39
CA SER A 46 -5.40 -14.66 12.19
C SER A 46 -4.31 -15.46 11.48
N ILE A 47 -4.66 -16.64 10.97
CA ILE A 47 -3.75 -17.51 10.19
C ILE A 47 -3.30 -16.80 8.91
N ALA A 48 -4.24 -16.29 8.11
CA ALA A 48 -3.92 -15.65 6.84
C ALA A 48 -3.10 -14.36 6.96
N SER A 49 -3.23 -13.65 8.09
CA SER A 49 -2.44 -12.45 8.40
C SER A 49 -1.12 -12.73 9.12
N HIS A 50 -0.81 -13.99 9.42
CA HIS A 50 0.48 -14.39 9.99
C HIS A 50 1.63 -14.04 9.03
N THR A 51 2.81 -13.66 9.55
CA THR A 51 3.96 -13.24 8.72
C THR A 51 4.39 -14.29 7.70
N SER A 52 4.33 -15.57 8.08
CA SER A 52 4.76 -16.68 7.22
C SER A 52 3.77 -17.00 6.09
N ILE A 53 2.50 -16.61 6.24
CA ILE A 53 1.43 -16.91 5.25
C ILE A 53 1.13 -15.66 4.44
N ASN A 54 0.86 -14.54 5.11
CA ASN A 54 0.64 -13.22 4.54
C ASN A 54 -0.20 -13.22 3.25
N LEU A 55 -1.46 -13.66 3.36
CA LEU A 55 -2.41 -13.79 2.25
C LEU A 55 -3.48 -12.69 2.29
N PRO A 56 -3.19 -11.44 1.90
CA PRO A 56 -4.15 -10.33 1.92
C PRO A 56 -5.31 -10.53 0.95
N MET A 57 -5.16 -11.44 -0.03
CA MET A 57 -6.20 -11.79 -1.01
C MET A 57 -7.37 -12.56 -0.42
N LEU A 58 -7.24 -13.08 0.81
CA LEU A 58 -8.27 -13.89 1.44
C LEU A 58 -9.65 -13.20 1.45
N LEU A 59 -9.67 -11.89 1.70
CA LEU A 59 -10.92 -11.13 1.80
C LEU A 59 -11.53 -10.82 0.42
N GLY A 60 -10.89 -11.19 -0.70
CA GLY A 60 -11.45 -11.02 -2.03
C GLY A 60 -11.76 -9.58 -2.41
N LYS A 61 -10.99 -8.60 -1.90
CA LYS A 61 -11.14 -7.19 -2.27
C LYS A 61 -10.74 -6.99 -3.73
N ASN A 62 -11.64 -6.42 -4.52
CA ASN A 62 -11.41 -6.15 -5.93
C ASN A 62 -10.36 -5.06 -6.14
N SER A 63 -9.81 -4.95 -7.35
CA SER A 63 -8.84 -3.91 -7.72
C SER A 63 -9.41 -2.50 -7.61
N ASP A 64 -10.72 -2.35 -7.75
CA ASP A 64 -11.46 -1.11 -7.54
C ASP A 64 -11.78 -0.84 -6.06
N GLY A 65 -11.35 -1.72 -5.15
CA GLY A 65 -11.54 -1.59 -3.72
C GLY A 65 -12.94 -1.96 -3.20
N SER A 66 -13.84 -2.43 -4.06
CA SER A 66 -15.12 -3.00 -3.65
C SER A 66 -14.95 -4.42 -3.08
N PHE A 67 -15.95 -4.91 -2.35
CA PHE A 67 -16.03 -6.30 -1.94
C PHE A 67 -17.18 -7.00 -2.66
N PRO A 68 -16.97 -8.22 -3.20
CA PRO A 68 -18.05 -9.02 -3.73
C PRO A 68 -18.99 -9.49 -2.59
N ILE A 69 -20.25 -9.74 -2.94
CA ILE A 69 -21.30 -10.08 -1.96
C ILE A 69 -20.92 -11.31 -1.13
N TRP A 70 -20.34 -12.35 -1.76
CA TRP A 70 -19.90 -13.55 -1.06
C TRP A 70 -18.88 -13.25 0.05
N SER A 71 -17.96 -12.31 -0.20
CA SER A 71 -16.94 -11.92 0.77
C SER A 71 -17.56 -11.13 1.92
N ILE A 72 -18.49 -10.21 1.61
CA ILE A 72 -19.22 -9.47 2.65
C ILE A 72 -19.98 -10.43 3.56
N ILE A 73 -20.66 -11.44 3.01
CA ILE A 73 -21.38 -12.44 3.79
C ILE A 73 -20.41 -13.23 4.65
N MET A 74 -19.41 -13.89 4.04
CA MET A 74 -18.46 -14.81 4.68
C MET A 74 -17.52 -14.14 5.69
N PHE A 75 -17.09 -12.91 5.44
CA PHE A 75 -16.16 -12.18 6.30
C PHE A 75 -16.84 -11.07 7.10
N SER A 76 -18.18 -10.99 7.10
CA SER A 76 -18.94 -9.94 7.81
C SER A 76 -18.48 -9.72 9.26
N PRO A 77 -18.24 -10.75 10.12
CA PRO A 77 -17.87 -10.50 11.51
C PRO A 77 -16.51 -9.82 11.66
N TYR A 78 -15.64 -9.97 10.67
CA TYR A 78 -14.34 -9.31 10.64
C TYR A 78 -14.44 -7.93 9.97
N LEU A 79 -15.07 -7.84 8.79
CA LEU A 79 -15.20 -6.60 8.02
C LEU A 79 -15.97 -5.52 8.78
N TYR A 80 -17.09 -5.85 9.42
CA TYR A 80 -17.83 -4.88 10.23
C TYR A 80 -17.08 -4.52 11.51
N PHE A 81 -16.38 -5.46 12.12
CA PHE A 81 -15.54 -5.20 13.29
C PHE A 81 -14.44 -4.18 12.97
N VAL A 82 -13.67 -4.37 11.90
CA VAL A 82 -12.60 -3.42 11.54
C VAL A 82 -13.13 -2.04 11.15
N ARG A 83 -14.31 -1.98 10.51
CA ARG A 83 -14.98 -0.71 10.18
C ARG A 83 -15.44 0.02 11.43
N ALA A 84 -16.11 -0.67 12.35
CA ALA A 84 -16.55 -0.11 13.62
C ALA A 84 -15.37 0.34 14.48
N PHE A 85 -14.32 -0.48 14.56
CA PHE A 85 -13.10 -0.14 15.29
C PHE A 85 -12.39 1.08 14.67
N SER A 86 -12.32 1.16 13.34
CA SER A 86 -11.73 2.31 12.63
C SER A 86 -12.56 3.59 12.83
N ALA A 87 -13.89 3.48 12.84
CA ALA A 87 -14.78 4.61 13.13
C ALA A 87 -14.63 5.08 14.58
N LEU A 88 -14.66 4.16 15.55
CA LEU A 88 -14.48 4.46 16.98
C LEU A 88 -13.11 5.10 17.25
N ARG A 89 -12.04 4.54 16.70
CA ARG A 89 -10.69 5.09 16.87
C ARG A 89 -10.56 6.47 16.26
N ARG A 90 -11.24 6.74 15.14
CA ARG A 90 -11.28 8.07 14.53
C ARG A 90 -12.06 9.07 15.39
N LEU A 91 -13.21 8.68 15.94
CA LEU A 91 -13.97 9.56 16.86
C LEU A 91 -13.18 9.92 18.11
N ARG A 92 -12.30 9.03 18.57
CA ARG A 92 -11.41 9.26 19.71
C ARG A 92 -10.09 9.93 19.33
N SER A 93 -9.75 10.01 18.05
CA SER A 93 -8.48 10.57 17.57
C SER A 93 -8.72 11.95 16.97
N GLY A 94 -7.99 12.96 17.45
CA GLY A 94 -7.97 14.30 16.85
C GLY A 94 -7.06 14.42 15.62
N GLU A 95 -6.58 13.30 15.07
CA GLU A 95 -5.65 13.32 13.93
C GLU A 95 -6.31 13.78 12.64
N ALA A 96 -5.58 14.60 11.86
CA ALA A 96 -5.98 14.98 10.52
C ALA A 96 -6.18 13.73 9.63
N SER A 97 -7.21 13.76 8.79
CA SER A 97 -7.55 12.62 7.90
C SER A 97 -6.43 12.32 6.90
N TYR A 98 -5.75 13.36 6.41
CA TYR A 98 -4.57 13.30 5.58
C TYR A 98 -3.62 14.45 5.92
N SER A 99 -2.36 14.33 5.50
CA SER A 99 -1.34 15.36 5.58
C SER A 99 -0.66 15.50 4.22
N GLU A 100 -0.41 16.74 3.78
CA GLU A 100 0.43 17.01 2.61
C GLU A 100 1.91 16.93 3.02
N VAL A 101 2.64 16.01 2.38
CA VAL A 101 4.06 15.79 2.69
C VAL A 101 4.94 16.64 1.78
N SER A 102 4.58 16.68 0.49
CA SER A 102 5.21 17.46 -0.56
C SER A 102 4.11 17.84 -1.56
N GLU A 103 4.37 18.80 -2.45
CA GLU A 103 3.37 19.38 -3.34
C GLU A 103 2.61 18.32 -4.16
N GLY A 104 1.32 18.18 -3.88
CA GLY A 104 0.45 17.21 -4.55
C GLY A 104 0.64 15.76 -4.09
N PHE A 105 1.35 15.51 -2.98
CA PHE A 105 1.53 14.19 -2.37
C PHE A 105 0.96 14.15 -0.94
N TYR A 106 -0.10 13.37 -0.78
CA TYR A 106 -0.87 13.28 0.46
C TYR A 106 -0.82 11.87 1.04
N VAL A 107 -0.66 11.76 2.37
CA VAL A 107 -0.71 10.49 3.10
C VAL A 107 -1.73 10.56 4.24
N GLY A 108 -2.51 9.51 4.45
CA GLY A 108 -3.59 9.56 5.43
C GLY A 108 -4.24 8.25 5.84
N GLY A 109 -5.28 8.38 6.67
CA GLY A 109 -6.16 7.28 7.05
C GLY A 109 -7.28 7.07 6.04
N TRP A 110 -8.05 6.00 6.24
CA TRP A 110 -9.11 5.61 5.32
C TRP A 110 -10.16 6.74 5.23
N PRO A 111 -10.42 7.31 4.04
CA PRO A 111 -11.37 8.41 3.90
C PRO A 111 -12.81 7.90 4.06
N HIS A 112 -13.56 8.49 4.99
CA HIS A 112 -14.95 8.06 5.25
C HIS A 112 -16.01 8.83 4.45
N SER A 113 -15.61 9.93 3.81
CA SER A 113 -16.45 10.86 3.03
C SER A 113 -15.58 11.73 2.12
N LEU A 114 -16.19 12.40 1.14
CA LEU A 114 -15.51 13.27 0.16
C LEU A 114 -14.75 14.45 0.78
N ASP A 115 -15.26 15.06 1.86
CA ASP A 115 -14.58 16.16 2.56
C ASP A 115 -13.28 15.73 3.26
N LYS A 116 -13.06 14.41 3.38
CA LYS A 116 -11.82 13.83 3.92
C LYS A 116 -10.85 13.37 2.84
N LEU A 117 -11.09 13.72 1.57
CA LEU A 117 -10.11 13.57 0.51
C LEU A 117 -9.29 14.85 0.32
N PRO A 118 -8.02 14.73 -0.08
CA PRO A 118 -7.25 15.87 -0.56
C PRO A 118 -7.92 16.58 -1.75
N PRO A 119 -7.66 17.88 -1.93
CA PRO A 119 -8.20 18.65 -3.05
C PRO A 119 -7.67 18.15 -4.40
N GLY A 120 -8.29 18.62 -5.50
CA GLY A 120 -7.75 18.44 -6.86
C GLY A 120 -7.99 17.07 -7.49
N ASN A 121 -9.05 16.34 -7.11
CA ASN A 121 -9.40 15.02 -7.66
C ASN A 121 -8.21 14.01 -7.61
N PRO A 122 -7.74 13.68 -6.40
CA PRO A 122 -6.53 12.88 -6.22
C PRO A 122 -6.69 11.48 -6.82
N ALA A 123 -5.58 10.95 -7.31
CA ALA A 123 -5.40 9.54 -7.60
C ALA A 123 -5.13 8.80 -6.28
N ILE A 124 -5.97 7.83 -5.95
CA ILE A 124 -6.03 7.16 -4.65
C ILE A 124 -5.28 5.82 -4.72
N ILE A 125 -4.34 5.63 -3.81
CA ILE A 125 -3.70 4.34 -3.53
C ILE A 125 -4.19 3.85 -2.17
N ASP A 126 -4.91 2.74 -2.18
CA ASP A 126 -5.46 2.11 -0.98
C ASP A 126 -4.59 0.93 -0.55
N CYS A 127 -3.89 1.08 0.57
CA CYS A 127 -3.03 0.03 1.12
C CYS A 127 -3.75 -0.92 2.09
N THR A 128 -5.08 -1.05 2.02
CA THR A 128 -5.88 -1.92 2.90
C THR A 128 -6.46 -3.11 2.15
N CYS A 129 -6.45 -4.28 2.78
CA CYS A 129 -7.23 -5.42 2.30
C CYS A 129 -8.61 -5.50 2.96
N GLU A 130 -8.80 -4.79 4.07
CA GLU A 130 -9.93 -4.94 5.00
C GLU A 130 -10.98 -3.82 4.94
N LEU A 131 -10.63 -2.64 4.42
CA LEU A 131 -11.53 -1.48 4.33
C LEU A 131 -12.02 -1.27 2.89
N PRO A 132 -13.32 -1.04 2.65
CA PRO A 132 -13.85 -0.87 1.30
C PRO A 132 -13.58 0.55 0.76
N ARG A 133 -13.48 0.68 -0.56
CA ARG A 133 -13.68 1.97 -1.23
C ARG A 133 -15.12 2.45 -0.98
N LYS A 134 -15.32 3.75 -0.72
CA LYS A 134 -16.66 4.35 -0.68
C LYS A 134 -17.16 4.59 -2.10
N LEU A 135 -18.46 4.38 -2.33
CA LEU A 135 -19.09 4.56 -3.66
C LEU A 135 -18.92 5.98 -4.21
N GLU A 136 -18.90 6.97 -3.32
CA GLU A 136 -18.62 8.38 -3.63
C GLU A 136 -17.28 8.60 -4.34
N PHE A 137 -16.32 7.67 -4.22
CA PHE A 137 -14.99 7.78 -4.82
C PHE A 137 -14.88 7.10 -6.19
N SER A 138 -15.99 6.62 -6.76
CA SER A 138 -15.99 5.87 -8.03
C SER A 138 -15.41 6.64 -9.22
N GLY A 139 -15.46 7.98 -9.21
CA GLY A 139 -14.86 8.85 -10.25
C GLY A 139 -13.35 9.12 -10.09
N HIS A 140 -12.74 8.70 -8.98
CA HIS A 140 -11.30 8.90 -8.75
C HIS A 140 -10.48 7.78 -9.40
N ALA A 141 -9.29 8.11 -9.91
CA ALA A 141 -8.32 7.08 -10.26
C ALA A 141 -7.96 6.31 -9.00
N TYR A 142 -8.01 4.99 -9.05
CA TYR A 142 -7.90 4.16 -7.86
C TYR A 142 -6.99 2.95 -8.11
N LEU A 143 -6.12 2.67 -7.16
CA LEU A 143 -5.25 1.49 -7.14
C LEU A 143 -5.32 0.85 -5.76
N CYS A 144 -5.75 -0.41 -5.69
CA CYS A 144 -5.69 -1.19 -4.47
C CYS A 144 -4.34 -1.91 -4.35
N VAL A 145 -3.63 -1.70 -3.24
CA VAL A 145 -2.43 -2.42 -2.80
C VAL A 145 -2.76 -3.18 -1.51
N PRO A 146 -3.52 -4.28 -1.62
CA PRO A 146 -4.14 -4.98 -0.50
C PRO A 146 -3.08 -5.51 0.48
N THR A 147 -3.04 -4.93 1.68
CA THR A 147 -2.04 -5.28 2.70
C THR A 147 -2.71 -5.37 4.08
N TRP A 148 -2.45 -6.46 4.81
CA TRP A 148 -2.91 -6.64 6.19
C TRP A 148 -2.37 -5.57 7.11
N ASP A 149 -3.15 -5.14 8.10
CA ASP A 149 -2.62 -4.23 9.12
C ASP A 149 -1.39 -4.82 9.82
N THR A 150 -0.45 -3.98 10.21
CA THR A 150 0.87 -4.37 10.75
C THR A 150 1.79 -5.18 9.79
N ARG A 151 1.36 -5.48 8.55
CA ARG A 151 2.22 -6.03 7.49
C ARG A 151 2.63 -4.96 6.50
N ALA A 152 3.62 -5.27 5.67
CA ALA A 152 4.13 -4.38 4.64
C ALA A 152 3.72 -4.87 3.25
N PRO A 153 3.43 -3.95 2.30
CA PRO A 153 3.38 -4.29 0.89
C PRO A 153 4.74 -4.87 0.44
N LYS A 154 4.72 -5.78 -0.52
CA LYS A 154 5.96 -6.36 -1.08
C LYS A 154 6.74 -5.31 -1.87
N PRO A 155 8.07 -5.42 -2.00
CA PRO A 155 8.88 -4.48 -2.80
C PRO A 155 8.35 -4.25 -4.22
N SER A 156 7.90 -5.31 -4.91
CA SER A 156 7.31 -5.22 -6.24
C SER A 156 5.94 -4.51 -6.28
N GLU A 157 5.14 -4.65 -5.22
CA GLU A 157 3.87 -3.94 -5.07
C GLU A 157 4.11 -2.45 -4.77
N ILE A 158 5.13 -2.14 -3.96
CA ILE A 158 5.59 -0.77 -3.72
C ILE A 158 6.01 -0.14 -5.05
N GLU A 159 6.88 -0.80 -5.82
CA GLU A 159 7.34 -0.30 -7.11
C GLU A 159 6.17 -0.09 -8.10
N SER A 160 5.26 -1.04 -8.19
CA SER A 160 4.07 -0.93 -9.05
C SER A 160 3.19 0.27 -8.66
N ALA A 161 3.00 0.51 -7.36
CA ALA A 161 2.25 1.64 -6.84
C ALA A 161 2.96 2.97 -7.10
N VAL A 162 4.28 3.01 -6.94
CA VAL A 162 5.12 4.18 -7.24
C VAL A 162 5.04 4.54 -8.72
N GLN A 163 5.25 3.59 -9.63
CA GLN A 163 5.16 3.84 -11.06
C GLN A 163 3.76 4.34 -11.46
N TRP A 164 2.72 3.74 -10.89
CA TRP A 164 1.36 4.20 -11.11
C TRP A 164 1.14 5.63 -10.61
N ALA A 165 1.63 5.96 -9.41
CA ALA A 165 1.58 7.31 -8.86
C ALA A 165 2.30 8.33 -9.75
N CYS A 166 3.51 8.01 -10.21
CA CYS A 166 4.28 8.87 -11.12
C CYS A 166 3.51 9.15 -12.42
N ARG A 167 2.88 8.13 -13.03
CA ARG A 167 2.02 8.32 -14.21
C ARG A 167 0.83 9.25 -13.92
N LYS A 168 0.25 9.20 -12.72
CA LYS A 168 -0.85 10.10 -12.33
C LYS A 168 -0.36 11.52 -12.05
N ARG A 169 0.81 11.70 -11.44
CA ARG A 169 1.44 13.02 -11.27
C ARG A 169 1.76 13.67 -12.62
N ALA A 170 2.23 12.90 -13.61
CA ALA A 170 2.47 13.40 -14.97
C ALA A 170 1.19 13.91 -15.66
N GLN A 171 0.00 13.52 -15.18
CA GLN A 171 -1.30 14.02 -15.62
C GLN A 171 -1.78 15.23 -14.78
N ASN A 172 -0.90 15.88 -14.01
CA ASN A 172 -1.19 16.95 -13.06
C ASN A 172 -2.22 16.56 -11.98
N ARG A 173 -2.39 15.27 -11.71
CA ARG A 173 -3.29 14.80 -10.64
C ARG A 173 -2.52 14.68 -9.32
N PRO A 174 -3.04 15.18 -8.20
CA PRO A 174 -2.49 14.88 -6.89
C PRO A 174 -2.55 13.38 -6.59
N VAL A 175 -1.68 12.88 -5.71
CA VAL A 175 -1.66 11.48 -5.29
C VAL A 175 -1.98 11.41 -3.80
N PHE A 176 -2.94 10.57 -3.45
CA PHE A 176 -3.32 10.28 -2.07
C PHE A 176 -3.08 8.81 -1.74
N ILE A 177 -2.25 8.53 -0.74
CA ILE A 177 -1.94 7.18 -0.30
C ILE A 177 -2.50 6.98 1.11
N HIS A 178 -3.39 6.00 1.27
CA HIS A 178 -4.00 5.75 2.57
C HIS A 178 -3.90 4.30 3.03
N CYS A 179 -4.00 4.11 4.34
CA CYS A 179 -4.28 2.80 4.94
C CYS A 179 -5.45 2.97 5.91
N ALA A 180 -5.55 2.20 7.00
CA ALA A 180 -6.59 2.44 8.00
C ALA A 180 -6.44 3.81 8.70
N TYR A 181 -5.22 4.12 9.17
CA TYR A 181 -4.94 5.31 10.00
C TYR A 181 -3.83 6.23 9.44
N GLY A 182 -3.17 5.82 8.36
CA GLY A 182 -2.06 6.57 7.78
C GLY A 182 -0.77 6.50 8.57
N HIS A 183 -0.48 5.36 9.21
CA HIS A 183 0.67 5.22 10.12
C HIS A 183 1.80 4.33 9.59
N GLY A 184 1.48 3.26 8.86
CA GLY A 184 2.46 2.23 8.48
C GLY A 184 2.47 1.93 6.99
N ARG A 185 1.49 1.13 6.54
CA ARG A 185 1.37 0.63 5.16
C ARG A 185 1.48 1.74 4.10
N SER A 186 0.65 2.78 4.21
CA SER A 186 0.67 3.92 3.28
C SER A 186 1.92 4.77 3.39
N VAL A 187 2.49 4.88 4.60
CA VAL A 187 3.75 5.61 4.83
C VAL A 187 4.89 4.91 4.11
N ALA A 188 4.93 3.57 4.12
CA ALA A 188 5.94 2.82 3.38
C ALA A 188 5.89 3.12 1.88
N VAL A 189 4.70 3.09 1.27
CA VAL A 189 4.55 3.43 -0.16
C VAL A 189 4.88 4.90 -0.42
N MET A 190 4.49 5.82 0.47
CA MET A 190 4.82 7.25 0.34
C MET A 190 6.33 7.50 0.44
N CYS A 191 7.04 6.82 1.35
CA CYS A 191 8.50 6.90 1.44
C CYS A 191 9.16 6.56 0.10
N ALA A 192 8.75 5.43 -0.50
CA ALA A 192 9.26 5.00 -1.79
C ALA A 192 8.92 5.99 -2.90
N LEU A 193 7.70 6.54 -2.92
CA LEU A 193 7.28 7.53 -3.90
C LEU A 193 8.12 8.81 -3.83
N LEU A 194 8.37 9.35 -2.63
CA LEU A 194 9.16 10.59 -2.46
C LEU A 194 10.60 10.42 -2.93
N VAL A 195 11.19 9.24 -2.67
CA VAL A 195 12.51 8.87 -3.23
C VAL A 195 12.43 8.72 -4.74
N ALA A 196 11.31 8.17 -5.25
CA ALA A 196 11.15 7.93 -6.67
C ALA A 196 11.10 9.21 -7.50
N VAL A 197 10.43 10.23 -6.97
CA VAL A 197 10.27 11.55 -7.59
C VAL A 197 11.39 12.54 -7.24
N GLY A 198 12.41 12.12 -6.49
CA GLY A 198 13.57 12.94 -6.17
C GLY A 198 13.33 14.03 -5.11
N VAL A 199 12.27 13.93 -4.31
CA VAL A 199 12.01 14.86 -3.19
C VAL A 199 13.02 14.65 -2.06
N VAL A 200 13.49 13.41 -1.89
CA VAL A 200 14.50 13.00 -0.91
C VAL A 200 15.38 11.90 -1.48
N GLU A 201 16.59 11.76 -0.96
CA GLU A 201 17.59 10.80 -1.46
C GLU A 201 17.29 9.34 -1.08
N ASP A 202 16.75 9.13 0.12
CA ASP A 202 16.49 7.80 0.66
C ASP A 202 15.19 7.71 1.46
N TRP A 203 14.76 6.48 1.73
CA TRP A 203 13.48 6.22 2.39
C TRP A 203 13.47 6.64 3.87
N LYS A 204 14.65 6.77 4.50
CA LYS A 204 14.79 7.19 5.91
C LYS A 204 14.58 8.70 6.04
N ASN A 205 15.15 9.46 5.10
CA ASN A 205 14.90 10.90 4.93
C ASN A 205 13.42 11.14 4.60
N ALA A 206 12.81 10.28 3.77
CA ALA A 206 11.37 10.31 3.53
C ALA A 206 10.55 10.06 4.81
N GLU A 207 10.92 9.06 5.62
CA GLU A 207 10.26 8.77 6.91
C GLU A 207 10.34 9.99 7.85
N ARG A 208 11.49 10.67 7.91
CA ARG A 208 11.67 11.89 8.71
C ARG A 208 10.78 13.03 8.21
N LEU A 209 10.78 13.30 6.91
CA LEU A 209 9.94 14.34 6.29
C LEU A 209 8.45 14.08 6.55
N ILE A 210 7.98 12.84 6.37
CA ILE A 210 6.59 12.48 6.65
C ILE A 210 6.27 12.67 8.14
N ARG A 211 7.19 12.32 9.04
CA ARG A 211 6.99 12.47 10.50
C ARG A 211 6.79 13.93 10.91
N GLU A 212 7.51 14.86 10.28
CA GLU A 212 7.34 16.30 10.54
C GLU A 212 5.92 16.78 10.20
N ARG A 213 5.33 16.26 9.12
CA ARG A 213 3.97 16.63 8.67
C ARG A 213 2.86 15.76 9.28
N ARG A 214 3.20 14.58 9.80
CA ARG A 214 2.29 13.61 10.42
C ARG A 214 2.99 12.89 11.59
N PRO A 215 3.03 13.48 12.80
CA PRO A 215 3.83 12.98 13.92
C PRO A 215 3.53 11.54 14.36
N TYR A 216 2.31 11.06 14.15
CA TYR A 216 1.84 9.74 14.60
C TYR A 216 2.21 8.58 13.67
N ILE A 217 3.05 8.79 12.65
CA ILE A 217 3.51 7.66 11.83
C ILE A 217 4.23 6.60 12.66
N ARG A 218 3.97 5.33 12.32
CA ARG A 218 4.47 4.16 13.03
C ARG A 218 4.81 3.04 12.06
N MET A 219 5.90 3.22 11.31
CA MET A 219 6.50 2.13 10.55
C MET A 219 7.15 1.11 11.50
N ASN A 220 7.03 -0.17 11.15
CA ASN A 220 7.55 -1.29 11.92
C ASN A 220 8.71 -1.93 11.15
N ALA A 221 9.32 -2.97 11.73
CA ALA A 221 10.47 -3.64 11.09
C ALA A 221 10.14 -4.23 9.72
N LEU A 222 8.90 -4.70 9.49
CA LEU A 222 8.48 -5.24 8.19
C LEU A 222 8.40 -4.14 7.12
N HIS A 223 7.85 -2.98 7.46
CA HIS A 223 7.81 -1.83 6.54
C HIS A 223 9.22 -1.38 6.14
N ARG A 224 10.13 -1.26 7.11
CA ARG A 224 11.53 -0.86 6.85
C ARG A 224 12.28 -1.90 6.04
N LYS A 225 12.07 -3.19 6.32
CA LYS A 225 12.68 -4.29 5.54
C LYS A 225 12.22 -4.25 4.08
N ALA A 226 10.91 -4.08 3.84
CA ALA A 226 10.38 -3.98 2.48
C ALA A 226 10.93 -2.76 1.71
N LEU A 227 11.07 -1.62 2.38
CA LEU A 227 11.70 -0.42 1.81
C LEU A 227 13.19 -0.61 1.51
N GLU A 228 13.91 -1.31 2.38
CA GLU A 228 15.32 -1.63 2.18
C GLU A 228 15.53 -2.55 0.97
N GLU A 229 14.69 -3.58 0.83
CA GLU A 229 14.69 -4.48 -0.34
C GLU A 229 14.34 -3.71 -1.62
N TRP A 230 13.25 -2.92 -1.61
CA TRP A 230 12.85 -2.06 -2.72
C TRP A 230 13.96 -1.09 -3.15
N SER A 231 14.63 -0.45 -2.18
CA SER A 231 15.70 0.50 -2.47
C SER A 231 16.92 -0.15 -3.12
N LYS A 232 17.25 -1.40 -2.76
CA LYS A 232 18.37 -2.15 -3.35
C LYS A 232 18.12 -2.49 -4.80
N ASP A 233 16.91 -2.95 -5.13
CA ASP A 233 16.50 -3.25 -6.51
C ASP A 233 16.54 -1.99 -7.40
N ARG A 234 16.26 -0.83 -6.80
CA ARG A 234 16.35 0.45 -7.49
C ARG A 234 17.77 0.98 -7.63
N LEU A 235 18.74 0.54 -6.83
CA LEU A 235 20.17 0.89 -7.01
C LEU A 235 20.86 -0.02 -8.03
N SER A 236 20.42 -1.28 -8.15
CA SER A 236 20.92 -2.21 -9.17
C SER A 236 20.37 -1.92 -10.57
N SER A 237 19.16 -1.39 -10.69
CA SER A 237 18.52 -1.00 -11.96
C SER A 237 19.22 0.14 -12.75
N PRO A 238 19.68 1.26 -12.15
CA PRO A 238 20.39 2.32 -12.87
C PRO A 238 21.76 1.88 -13.39
N MET A 239 22.40 0.87 -12.76
CA MET A 239 23.62 0.28 -13.32
C MET A 239 23.33 -0.55 -14.58
N LYS A 240 22.20 -1.29 -14.60
CA LYS A 240 21.79 -2.07 -15.77
C LYS A 240 21.40 -1.20 -16.96
N ASN A 241 20.73 -0.07 -16.72
CA ASN A 241 20.42 0.89 -17.79
C ASN A 241 21.67 1.65 -18.27
N ARG A 242 22.63 1.98 -17.39
CA ARG A 242 23.91 2.57 -17.82
C ARG A 242 24.78 1.59 -18.60
N GLU A 243 24.83 0.31 -18.24
CA GLU A 243 25.56 -0.69 -19.02
C GLU A 243 24.91 -0.96 -20.38
N MET A 244 23.59 -0.95 -20.49
CA MET A 244 22.91 -1.07 -21.79
C MET A 244 23.13 0.18 -22.67
N ASP A 245 23.10 1.37 -22.09
CA ASP A 245 23.36 2.64 -22.80
C ASP A 245 24.83 2.68 -23.30
N VAL A 246 25.79 2.37 -22.43
CA VAL A 246 27.22 2.30 -22.77
C VAL A 246 27.52 1.19 -23.79
N SER A 247 26.87 0.01 -23.69
CA SER A 247 27.07 -1.08 -24.66
C SER A 247 26.47 -0.75 -26.03
N SER A 248 25.36 0.00 -26.08
CA SER A 248 24.77 0.47 -27.35
C SER A 248 25.62 1.54 -28.04
N VAL A 249 26.30 2.39 -27.25
CA VAL A 249 27.26 3.38 -27.76
C VAL A 249 28.53 2.70 -28.27
N ILE A 250 29.04 1.66 -27.59
CA ILE A 250 30.27 0.95 -27.99
C ILE A 250 30.07 0.08 -29.24
N MET A 251 28.85 -0.44 -29.49
CA MET A 251 28.55 -1.25 -30.68
C MET A 251 28.33 -0.41 -31.96
N SER A 252 28.40 0.92 -31.89
CA SER A 252 28.13 1.82 -33.01
C SER A 252 29.37 2.31 -33.77
N ASP A 253 30.58 1.92 -33.37
CA ASP A 253 31.82 2.18 -34.12
C ASP A 253 32.74 0.94 -34.06
N PRO A 254 33.18 0.38 -35.21
CA PRO A 254 34.27 1.04 -35.94
C PRO A 254 34.33 0.82 -37.48
N SER A 255 35.19 1.62 -38.11
CA SER A 255 35.81 1.54 -39.46
C SER A 255 35.27 2.54 -40.50
N GLY A 256 36.07 3.37 -41.18
CA GLY A 256 37.53 3.44 -41.25
C GLY A 256 38.03 4.71 -41.94
N SER A 257 39.30 4.98 -41.68
CA SER A 257 40.09 6.16 -42.06
C SER A 257 40.59 6.12 -43.52
N SER A 258 40.50 7.30 -44.16
CA SER A 258 41.42 7.97 -45.11
C SER A 258 42.03 7.28 -46.35
N ARG A 259 41.97 8.01 -47.48
CA ARG A 259 42.96 8.20 -48.59
C ARG A 259 42.18 8.69 -49.83
N SER A 260 42.66 9.50 -50.78
CA SER A 260 43.89 10.24 -51.06
C SER A 260 43.56 11.11 -52.30
N ALA A 261 44.25 12.23 -52.49
CA ALA A 261 44.10 13.15 -53.61
C ALA A 261 44.37 12.48 -54.99
N ARG A 262 43.63 12.91 -56.03
CA ARG A 262 44.10 12.89 -57.42
C ARG A 262 43.43 13.95 -58.29
N THR A 263 44.27 14.87 -58.77
CA THR A 263 44.05 15.85 -59.83
C THR A 263 44.13 15.16 -61.20
N ALA A 264 43.14 15.40 -62.09
CA ALA A 264 43.23 15.42 -63.56
C ALA A 264 41.84 15.84 -64.11
N LYS A 265 41.61 17.00 -64.74
CA LYS A 265 42.02 17.49 -66.08
C LYS A 265 40.97 17.18 -67.17
N LYS A 266 40.31 18.25 -67.68
CA LYS A 266 39.63 18.42 -69.00
C LYS A 266 38.47 17.43 -69.31
N SER A 267 37.42 17.72 -70.06
CA SER A 267 37.10 18.70 -71.11
C SER A 267 35.60 18.56 -71.44
N GLU A 268 35.03 19.65 -71.94
CA GLU A 268 33.74 19.80 -72.65
C GLU A 268 32.43 19.72 -71.84
#